data_AF-A0A1H7AX51-F1
#
_entry.id   AF-A0A1H7AX51-F1
#
_cell.length_a   1.000
_cell.length_b   1.000
_cell.length_c   1.000
_cell.angle_alpha   90.00
_cell.angle_beta   90.00
_cell.angle_gamma   90.00
#
_symmetry.space_group_name_H-M   'P 1'
#
loop_
_entity.id
_entity.type
_entity.pdbx_description
1 polymer ?
#
loop_
_entity_poly.entity_id
_entity_poly.type
_entity_poly.pdbx_seq_one_letter_code
_entity_poly.pdbx_strand_id
1 'polypeptide(L)'
;MKYSPTLYLVCYEPADNLSIYWKLKSLNLNLVVVQIDSIAFNTMDLDVDYNYYLARRGFTISQFDLSIIAAHKNIWRQLMKDSHIGLIIDQYINYNDIVSLLMNGTTSEQICDVHFLYDGESLEHSQLYYRDIRLYQWGPPYYWITPKGAQKLLKVSTARQPLDEEILAQTVWGLEVSCDDSRNIRFSENIQLGHQRLEQIRLAIFESSAWSEPNLLLLRKNLRILSDLCLPLGCIPMLFFGTLLGYVRHRDLMAWDDDVDLALEECKVDTFLNALVQDGRLSYGVYTYPRGQFTYFKIWSVDGDEIPGCEHRFPFIDVWSYRVENELAVFCDGLSEFSIKDMHPTTEVEFLSAPLMIPKNPMGILDTRYANWRRQIQVFHWSHRIEGSGFFPLSLNISTNENGLMV
;
A
#
# COMPACT_ATOMS: atom_id res chain seq x y z
N MET A 1 -17.21 -25.71 -31.04
CA MET A 1 -17.87 -24.66 -30.24
C MET A 1 -19.17 -24.28 -30.92
N LYS A 2 -20.27 -24.15 -30.17
CA LYS A 2 -21.58 -23.79 -30.74
C LYS A 2 -21.67 -22.29 -31.12
N TYR A 3 -20.71 -21.49 -30.65
CA TYR A 3 -20.53 -20.07 -30.96
C TYR A 3 -19.03 -19.75 -31.05
N SER A 4 -18.62 -19.04 -32.10
CA SER A 4 -17.27 -18.47 -32.20
C SER A 4 -17.32 -17.06 -31.59
N PRO A 5 -16.67 -16.80 -30.45
CA PRO A 5 -16.68 -15.47 -29.86
C PRO A 5 -15.92 -14.46 -30.74
N THR A 6 -16.28 -13.19 -30.61
CA THR A 6 -15.41 -12.11 -31.11
C THR A 6 -14.31 -11.90 -30.09
N LEU A 7 -13.06 -12.00 -30.54
CA LEU A 7 -11.88 -11.78 -29.71
C LEU A 7 -11.46 -10.32 -29.83
N TYR A 8 -11.42 -9.60 -28.70
CA TYR A 8 -10.96 -8.22 -28.63
C TYR A 8 -9.57 -8.21 -27.98
N LEU A 9 -8.54 -7.86 -28.75
CA LEU A 9 -7.17 -7.72 -28.27
C LEU A 9 -6.88 -6.26 -27.96
N VAL A 10 -6.68 -5.95 -26.68
CA VAL A 10 -6.28 -4.64 -26.16
C VAL A 10 -4.76 -4.52 -26.23
N CYS A 11 -4.28 -3.56 -27.01
CA CYS A 11 -2.84 -3.33 -27.24
C CYS A 11 -2.41 -1.97 -26.68
N TYR A 12 -1.29 -1.92 -25.96
CA TYR A 12 -0.62 -0.68 -25.51
C TYR A 12 0.56 -0.31 -26.41
N GLU A 13 0.99 -1.21 -27.30
CA GLU A 13 1.99 -0.98 -28.34
C GLU A 13 1.40 -1.30 -29.72
N PRO A 14 1.93 -0.76 -30.83
CA PRO A 14 1.38 -1.03 -32.15
C PRO A 14 1.25 -2.53 -32.41
N ALA A 15 0.04 -2.98 -32.74
CA ALA A 15 -0.28 -4.41 -32.79
C ALA A 15 0.62 -5.24 -33.72
N ASP A 16 1.12 -4.66 -34.81
CA ASP A 16 2.02 -5.34 -35.74
C ASP A 16 3.38 -5.70 -35.11
N ASN A 17 3.76 -5.05 -34.01
CA ASN A 17 4.96 -5.36 -33.23
C ASN A 17 4.73 -6.50 -32.23
N LEU A 18 3.48 -6.91 -32.00
CA LEU A 18 3.14 -7.89 -30.97
C LEU A 18 3.10 -9.30 -31.55
N SER A 19 3.94 -10.19 -31.02
CA SER A 19 3.95 -11.59 -31.44
C SER A 19 2.60 -12.29 -31.23
N ILE A 20 1.85 -11.89 -30.19
CA ILE A 20 0.54 -12.44 -29.85
C ILE A 20 -0.51 -12.15 -30.93
N TYR A 21 -0.48 -10.96 -31.53
CA TYR A 21 -1.42 -10.57 -32.58
C TYR A 21 -1.34 -11.50 -33.79
N TRP A 22 -0.12 -11.74 -34.29
CA TRP A 22 0.10 -12.63 -35.44
C TRP A 22 -0.30 -14.08 -35.15
N LYS A 23 -0.02 -14.56 -33.93
CA LYS A 23 -0.44 -15.90 -33.50
C LYS A 23 -1.96 -16.01 -33.44
N LEU A 24 -2.66 -15.03 -32.88
CA LEU A 24 -4.13 -15.04 -32.79
C LEU A 24 -4.79 -14.93 -34.18
N LYS A 25 -4.23 -14.11 -35.07
CA LYS A 25 -4.69 -13.98 -36.46
C LYS A 25 -4.62 -15.32 -37.21
N SER A 26 -3.64 -16.17 -36.88
CA SER A 26 -3.51 -17.49 -37.49
C SER A 26 -4.61 -18.49 -37.10
N LEU A 27 -5.36 -18.23 -36.02
CA LEU A 27 -6.44 -19.10 -35.55
C LEU A 27 -7.76 -18.93 -36.34
N ASN A 28 -7.81 -18.04 -37.33
CA ASN A 28 -9.00 -17.74 -38.14
C ASN A 28 -10.23 -17.35 -37.28
N LEU A 29 -9.98 -16.67 -36.16
CA LEU A 29 -11.01 -16.11 -35.27
C LEU A 29 -11.43 -14.72 -35.75
N ASN A 30 -12.62 -14.28 -35.33
CA ASN A 30 -13.01 -12.88 -35.48
C ASN A 30 -12.23 -12.03 -34.47
N LEU A 31 -11.04 -11.54 -34.88
CA LEU A 31 -10.14 -10.75 -34.06
C LEU A 31 -10.32 -9.25 -34.34
N VAL A 32 -10.71 -8.51 -33.31
CA VAL A 32 -10.77 -7.06 -33.28
C VAL A 32 -9.61 -6.55 -32.43
N VAL A 33 -8.77 -5.70 -33.02
CA VAL A 33 -7.65 -5.08 -32.30
C VAL A 33 -8.07 -3.70 -31.81
N VAL A 34 -7.85 -3.43 -30.53
CA VAL A 34 -8.12 -2.14 -29.89
C VAL A 34 -6.83 -1.57 -29.36
N GLN A 35 -6.29 -0.62 -30.12
CA GLN A 35 -5.07 0.10 -29.75
C GLN A 35 -5.39 1.18 -28.71
N ILE A 36 -4.72 1.13 -27.57
CA ILE A 36 -4.66 2.21 -26.58
C ILE A 36 -3.52 3.13 -27.01
N ASP A 37 -3.78 3.98 -28.00
CA ASP A 37 -2.83 5.01 -28.40
C ASP A 37 -2.88 6.20 -27.43
N SER A 38 -1.71 6.74 -27.11
CA SER A 38 -1.49 7.90 -26.24
C SER A 38 -2.00 9.24 -26.80
N ILE A 39 -2.88 9.26 -27.82
CA ILE A 39 -3.28 10.49 -28.51
C ILE A 39 -4.81 10.61 -28.60
N ALA A 40 -5.29 11.74 -28.04
CA ALA A 40 -6.64 12.27 -28.08
C ALA A 40 -7.71 11.35 -27.49
N PHE A 41 -7.53 11.06 -26.19
CA PHE A 41 -8.60 10.63 -25.31
C PHE A 41 -9.77 11.63 -25.37
N ASN A 42 -10.79 11.33 -26.18
CA ASN A 42 -11.99 12.14 -26.19
C ASN A 42 -12.86 11.68 -25.01
N THR A 43 -12.60 12.22 -23.81
CA THR A 43 -13.42 12.03 -22.59
C THR A 43 -14.84 12.55 -22.75
N MET A 44 -15.26 12.99 -23.94
CA MET A 44 -16.56 13.64 -24.17
C MET A 44 -17.76 12.85 -23.65
N ASP A 45 -17.63 11.53 -23.41
CA ASP A 45 -18.69 10.68 -22.84
C ASP A 45 -18.36 10.05 -21.46
N LEU A 46 -17.30 10.49 -20.77
CA LEU A 46 -16.90 9.94 -19.47
C LEU A 46 -16.55 11.07 -18.51
N ASP A 47 -17.46 11.32 -17.57
CA ASP A 47 -17.16 12.16 -16.41
C ASP A 47 -16.11 11.45 -15.54
N VAL A 48 -15.24 12.21 -14.89
CA VAL A 48 -14.23 11.66 -13.97
C VAL A 48 -14.42 12.25 -12.59
N ASP A 49 -14.56 11.36 -11.61
CA ASP A 49 -14.60 11.72 -10.18
C ASP A 49 -13.26 11.36 -9.54
N TYR A 50 -12.30 12.28 -9.61
CA TYR A 50 -10.98 12.10 -9.00
C TYR A 50 -11.05 11.98 -7.47
N ASN A 51 -12.07 12.55 -6.84
CA ASN A 51 -12.20 12.57 -5.39
C ASN A 51 -12.67 11.23 -4.83
N TYR A 52 -13.49 10.49 -5.58
CA TYR A 52 -14.00 9.19 -5.12
C TYR A 52 -12.87 8.21 -4.81
N TYR A 53 -11.93 8.04 -5.75
CA TYR A 53 -10.81 7.11 -5.55
C TYR A 53 -9.83 7.61 -4.50
N LEU A 54 -9.51 8.91 -4.53
CA LEU A 54 -8.63 9.57 -3.57
C LEU A 54 -9.14 9.38 -2.13
N ALA A 55 -10.44 9.61 -1.89
CA ALA A 55 -11.06 9.47 -0.58
C ALA A 55 -11.12 8.01 -0.07
N ARG A 56 -10.88 7.01 -0.92
CA ARG A 56 -10.86 5.59 -0.54
C ARG A 56 -9.46 4.99 -0.45
N ARG A 57 -8.55 5.45 -1.32
CA ARG A 57 -7.23 4.82 -1.53
C ARG A 57 -6.06 5.74 -1.25
N GLY A 58 -6.27 7.05 -1.08
CA GLY A 58 -5.20 8.02 -0.85
C GLY A 58 -4.46 8.47 -2.09
N PHE A 59 -4.90 8.07 -3.28
CA PHE A 59 -4.39 8.55 -4.55
C PHE A 59 -5.48 8.57 -5.61
N THR A 60 -5.31 9.41 -6.63
CA THR A 60 -6.30 9.57 -7.71
C THR A 60 -6.18 8.46 -8.76
N ILE A 61 -7.28 8.20 -9.47
CA ILE A 61 -7.27 7.33 -10.65
C ILE A 61 -6.26 7.86 -11.69
N SER A 62 -5.44 6.97 -12.27
CA SER A 62 -4.43 7.39 -13.26
C SER A 62 -5.04 7.72 -14.62
N GLN A 63 -4.31 8.47 -15.44
CA GLN A 63 -4.62 8.61 -16.86
C GLN A 63 -4.59 7.25 -17.60
N PHE A 64 -3.76 6.31 -17.14
CA PHE A 64 -3.70 4.95 -17.68
C PHE A 64 -4.99 4.17 -17.38
N ASP A 65 -5.48 4.20 -16.14
CA ASP A 65 -6.76 3.56 -15.77
C ASP A 65 -7.93 4.16 -16.55
N LEU A 66 -7.96 5.50 -16.69
CA LEU A 66 -8.94 6.17 -17.53
C LEU A 66 -8.86 5.64 -18.96
N SER A 67 -7.64 5.48 -19.49
CA SER A 67 -7.40 4.98 -20.84
C SER A 67 -7.96 3.58 -21.07
N ILE A 68 -7.75 2.69 -20.10
CA ILE A 68 -8.32 1.35 -20.07
C ILE A 68 -9.85 1.40 -20.03
N ILE A 69 -10.45 2.28 -19.23
CA ILE A 69 -11.90 2.39 -19.12
C ILE A 69 -12.53 2.79 -20.46
N ALA A 70 -12.02 3.83 -21.14
CA ALA A 70 -12.64 4.21 -22.42
C ALA A 70 -12.37 3.19 -23.54
N ALA A 71 -11.19 2.55 -23.56
CA ALA A 71 -10.92 1.47 -24.51
C ALA A 71 -11.97 0.36 -24.37
N HIS A 72 -12.27 -0.06 -23.14
CA HIS A 72 -13.30 -1.04 -22.87
C HIS A 72 -14.72 -0.54 -23.16
N LYS A 73 -15.06 0.72 -22.86
CA LYS A 73 -16.35 1.29 -23.30
C LYS A 73 -16.49 1.27 -24.82
N ASN A 74 -15.42 1.51 -25.57
CA ASN A 74 -15.45 1.39 -27.03
C ASN A 74 -15.68 -0.07 -27.48
N ILE A 75 -14.97 -1.02 -26.87
CA ILE A 75 -15.19 -2.46 -27.10
C ILE A 75 -16.65 -2.83 -26.85
N TRP A 76 -17.21 -2.43 -25.70
CA TRP A 76 -18.59 -2.73 -25.35
C TRP A 76 -19.60 -2.15 -26.34
N ARG A 77 -19.36 -0.93 -26.86
CA ARG A 77 -20.19 -0.33 -27.92
C ARG A 77 -20.13 -1.12 -29.23
N GLN A 78 -18.98 -1.68 -29.57
CA GLN A 78 -18.83 -2.55 -30.75
C GLN A 78 -19.54 -3.89 -30.52
N LEU A 79 -19.36 -4.49 -29.34
CA LEU A 79 -20.02 -5.75 -28.96
C LEU A 79 -21.55 -5.67 -29.06
N MET A 80 -22.13 -4.52 -28.69
CA MET A 80 -23.57 -4.28 -28.80
C MET A 80 -24.09 -4.34 -30.24
N LYS A 81 -23.24 -4.16 -31.26
CA LYS A 81 -23.62 -4.26 -32.67
C LYS A 81 -23.54 -5.71 -33.18
N ASP A 82 -22.56 -6.47 -32.69
CA ASP A 82 -22.24 -7.80 -33.22
C ASP A 82 -23.11 -8.91 -32.62
N SER A 83 -23.82 -8.67 -31.52
CA SER A 83 -24.70 -9.64 -30.82
C SER A 83 -24.03 -10.93 -30.33
N HIS A 84 -22.71 -11.04 -30.45
CA HIS A 84 -21.91 -12.17 -29.99
C HIS A 84 -21.32 -11.94 -28.60
N ILE A 85 -20.91 -13.02 -27.93
CA ILE A 85 -20.11 -12.94 -26.70
C ILE A 85 -18.70 -12.46 -27.08
N GLY A 86 -18.18 -11.52 -26.32
CA GLY A 86 -16.83 -11.00 -26.46
C GLY A 86 -15.88 -11.70 -25.50
N LEU A 87 -14.74 -12.15 -26.01
CA LEU A 87 -13.58 -12.44 -25.18
C LEU A 87 -12.64 -11.25 -25.29
N ILE A 88 -12.44 -10.54 -24.19
CA ILE A 88 -11.52 -9.41 -24.12
C ILE A 88 -10.22 -9.94 -23.56
N ILE A 89 -9.10 -9.63 -24.21
CA ILE A 89 -7.75 -10.03 -23.81
C ILE A 89 -6.79 -8.85 -23.96
N ASP A 90 -5.80 -8.79 -23.09
CA ASP A 90 -4.70 -7.87 -23.07
C ASP A 90 -3.50 -8.49 -23.80
N GLN A 91 -2.69 -7.65 -24.46
CA GLN A 91 -1.46 -8.04 -25.15
C GLN A 91 -0.45 -8.82 -24.30
N TYR A 92 -0.49 -8.73 -22.97
CA TYR A 92 0.47 -9.40 -22.08
C TYR A 92 0.13 -10.85 -21.73
N ILE A 93 -1.00 -11.38 -22.18
CA ILE A 93 -1.37 -12.76 -21.86
C ILE A 93 -0.55 -13.76 -22.69
N ASN A 94 -0.15 -14.87 -22.07
CA ASN A 94 0.51 -15.95 -22.78
C ASN A 94 -0.41 -16.55 -23.85
N TYR A 95 0.06 -16.62 -25.09
CA TYR A 95 -0.69 -17.19 -26.21
C TYR A 95 -1.21 -18.62 -25.94
N ASN A 96 -0.40 -19.47 -25.29
CA ASN A 96 -0.79 -20.85 -25.01
C ASN A 96 -1.98 -20.92 -24.04
N ASP A 97 -2.07 -19.96 -23.12
CA ASP A 97 -3.18 -19.85 -22.18
C ASP A 97 -4.46 -19.46 -22.93
N ILE A 98 -4.38 -18.52 -23.87
CA ILE A 98 -5.51 -18.14 -24.73
C ILE A 98 -5.98 -19.34 -25.57
N VAL A 99 -5.07 -20.09 -26.19
CA VAL A 99 -5.44 -21.28 -26.96
C VAL A 99 -6.11 -22.31 -26.06
N SER A 100 -5.56 -22.55 -24.87
CA SER A 100 -6.13 -23.49 -23.90
C SER A 100 -7.52 -23.05 -23.46
N LEU A 101 -7.73 -21.76 -23.23
CA LEU A 101 -9.03 -21.17 -22.91
C LEU A 101 -10.05 -21.35 -24.02
N LEU A 102 -9.65 -21.06 -25.25
CA LEU A 102 -10.53 -21.26 -26.39
C LEU A 102 -10.89 -22.75 -26.48
N MET A 103 -9.90 -23.64 -26.45
CA MET A 103 -10.10 -25.08 -26.65
C MET A 103 -10.91 -25.76 -25.54
N ASN A 104 -10.69 -25.39 -24.27
CA ASN A 104 -11.35 -25.97 -23.11
C ASN A 104 -12.65 -25.23 -22.72
N GLY A 105 -13.10 -24.30 -23.57
CA GLY A 105 -13.93 -23.16 -23.21
C GLY A 105 -15.10 -23.40 -22.27
N THR A 106 -15.31 -22.40 -21.41
CA THR A 106 -16.56 -22.12 -20.70
C THR A 106 -17.70 -22.09 -21.72
N THR A 107 -18.72 -22.93 -21.55
CA THR A 107 -19.84 -22.92 -22.50
C THR A 107 -20.59 -21.60 -22.36
N SER A 108 -21.14 -21.05 -23.46
CA SER A 108 -21.91 -19.80 -23.44
C SER A 108 -23.09 -19.82 -22.45
N GLU A 109 -23.56 -21.01 -22.08
CA GLU A 109 -24.62 -21.24 -21.10
C GLU A 109 -24.18 -20.95 -19.65
N GLN A 110 -22.87 -20.85 -19.40
CA GLN A 110 -22.29 -20.56 -18.09
C GLN A 110 -21.88 -19.09 -17.92
N ILE A 111 -21.84 -18.30 -19.00
CA ILE A 111 -21.45 -16.89 -18.95
C ILE A 111 -22.70 -16.05 -18.68
N CYS A 112 -22.72 -15.36 -17.52
CA CYS A 112 -23.79 -14.45 -17.13
C CYS A 112 -23.67 -13.08 -17.83
N ASP A 113 -23.33 -12.00 -17.13
CA ASP A 113 -23.04 -10.72 -17.78
C ASP A 113 -21.53 -10.58 -18.05
N VAL A 114 -20.72 -10.87 -17.04
CA VAL A 114 -19.25 -10.85 -17.11
C VAL A 114 -18.70 -12.12 -16.44
N HIS A 115 -17.70 -12.74 -17.05
CA HIS A 115 -17.01 -13.89 -16.49
C HIS A 115 -15.50 -13.66 -16.48
N PHE A 116 -14.93 -13.58 -15.28
CA PHE A 116 -13.49 -13.55 -15.05
C PHE A 116 -12.96 -14.97 -14.91
N LEU A 117 -11.67 -15.16 -15.10
CA LEU A 117 -10.96 -16.35 -14.66
C LEU A 117 -9.97 -15.87 -13.58
N TYR A 118 -9.46 -16.79 -12.79
CA TYR A 118 -8.71 -16.48 -11.57
C TYR A 118 -7.49 -17.39 -11.46
N ASP A 119 -6.34 -16.85 -10.98
CA ASP A 119 -5.07 -17.60 -10.85
C ASP A 119 -4.69 -17.93 -9.41
N GLY A 120 -5.54 -17.61 -8.43
CA GLY A 120 -5.18 -17.74 -7.03
C GLY A 120 -5.63 -19.05 -6.37
N GLU A 121 -4.98 -19.36 -5.25
CA GLU A 121 -5.21 -20.57 -4.45
C GLU A 121 -6.68 -20.72 -4.03
N SER A 122 -7.16 -21.98 -4.08
CA SER A 122 -8.54 -22.43 -3.90
C SER A 122 -9.45 -21.48 -3.12
N LEU A 123 -10.32 -20.75 -3.83
CA LEU A 123 -11.42 -20.03 -3.20
C LEU A 123 -12.56 -21.01 -2.90
N GLU A 124 -12.95 -21.13 -1.62
CA GLU A 124 -14.31 -21.56 -1.32
C GLU A 124 -15.27 -20.50 -1.90
N HIS A 125 -16.02 -20.89 -2.93
CA HIS A 125 -16.85 -20.03 -3.81
C HIS A 125 -17.88 -19.11 -3.13
N SER A 126 -18.00 -19.11 -1.80
CA SER A 126 -19.12 -18.50 -1.08
C SER A 126 -18.86 -17.09 -0.52
N GLN A 127 -17.67 -16.49 -0.71
CA GLN A 127 -17.31 -15.25 0.00
C GLN A 127 -16.62 -14.15 -0.83
N LEU A 128 -17.08 -13.86 -2.05
CA LEU A 128 -16.74 -12.60 -2.72
C LEU A 128 -17.54 -11.43 -2.12
N TYR A 129 -17.29 -11.11 -0.85
CA TYR A 129 -17.76 -9.85 -0.26
C TYR A 129 -16.76 -8.74 -0.58
N TYR A 130 -17.28 -7.54 -0.82
CA TYR A 130 -16.59 -6.28 -1.16
C TYR A 130 -15.36 -5.90 -0.29
N ARG A 131 -15.10 -6.61 0.82
CA ARG A 131 -14.11 -6.24 1.85
C ARG A 131 -12.67 -6.74 1.61
N ASP A 132 -12.47 -7.78 0.79
CA ASP A 132 -11.15 -8.42 0.61
C ASP A 132 -10.56 -8.34 -0.80
N ILE A 133 -11.05 -7.44 -1.65
CA ILE A 133 -10.50 -7.17 -3.00
C ILE A 133 -9.04 -6.62 -2.95
N ARG A 134 -8.47 -6.40 -1.75
CA ARG A 134 -7.15 -5.78 -1.54
C ARG A 134 -5.94 -6.65 -1.89
N LEU A 135 -6.11 -7.96 -2.08
CA LEU A 135 -5.00 -8.90 -2.24
C LEU A 135 -5.07 -9.75 -3.51
N TYR A 136 -6.07 -9.54 -4.36
CA TYR A 136 -6.26 -10.40 -5.52
C TYR A 136 -5.86 -9.71 -6.82
N GLN A 137 -5.11 -10.42 -7.67
CA GLN A 137 -4.78 -9.99 -9.04
C GLN A 137 -5.98 -10.25 -9.97
N TRP A 138 -7.14 -9.68 -9.64
CA TRP A 138 -8.28 -9.65 -10.54
C TRP A 138 -8.08 -8.46 -11.45
N GLY A 139 -8.42 -8.58 -12.72
CA GLY A 139 -8.20 -7.45 -13.59
C GLY A 139 -8.87 -7.55 -14.94
N PRO A 140 -8.71 -6.48 -15.75
CA PRO A 140 -9.02 -6.47 -17.16
C PRO A 140 -8.06 -7.25 -18.10
N PRO A 141 -7.00 -8.00 -17.68
CA PRO A 141 -6.17 -8.73 -18.63
C PRO A 141 -7.02 -9.58 -19.55
N TYR A 142 -8.03 -10.26 -19.01
CA TYR A 142 -9.05 -10.84 -19.85
C TYR A 142 -10.35 -10.98 -19.07
N TYR A 143 -11.45 -11.05 -19.82
CA TYR A 143 -12.73 -11.52 -19.31
C TYR A 143 -13.66 -11.80 -20.50
N TRP A 144 -14.65 -12.66 -20.25
CA TRP A 144 -15.77 -12.81 -21.17
C TRP A 144 -16.88 -11.83 -20.80
N ILE A 145 -17.57 -11.31 -21.81
CA ILE A 145 -18.68 -10.40 -21.63
C ILE A 145 -19.78 -10.66 -22.65
N THR A 146 -21.02 -10.66 -22.19
CA THR A 146 -22.20 -10.75 -23.07
C THR A 146 -22.65 -9.36 -23.52
N PRO A 147 -23.42 -9.23 -24.62
CA PRO A 147 -24.04 -7.96 -24.99
C PRO A 147 -24.89 -7.36 -23.85
N LYS A 148 -25.58 -8.19 -23.07
CA LYS A 148 -26.34 -7.75 -21.88
C LYS A 148 -25.42 -7.11 -20.83
N GLY A 149 -24.27 -7.72 -20.54
CA GLY A 149 -23.27 -7.17 -19.63
C GLY A 149 -22.67 -5.85 -20.14
N ALA A 150 -22.31 -5.80 -21.42
CA ALA A 150 -21.82 -4.58 -22.07
C ALA A 150 -22.85 -3.45 -21.98
N GLN A 151 -24.13 -3.74 -22.21
CA GLN A 151 -25.20 -2.75 -22.08
C GLN A 151 -25.31 -2.20 -20.65
N LYS A 152 -25.18 -3.05 -19.62
CA LYS A 152 -25.22 -2.63 -18.22
C LYS A 152 -24.03 -1.73 -17.88
N LEU A 153 -22.81 -2.14 -18.26
CA LEU A 153 -21.58 -1.39 -17.99
C LEU A 153 -21.53 -0.05 -18.75
N LEU A 154 -22.10 0.03 -19.95
CA LEU A 154 -22.19 1.29 -20.71
C LEU A 154 -23.06 2.36 -20.06
N LYS A 155 -23.94 1.99 -19.11
CA LYS A 155 -24.73 2.96 -18.33
C LYS A 155 -23.89 3.73 -17.31
N VAL A 156 -22.68 3.25 -16.99
CA VAL A 156 -21.74 3.96 -16.11
C VAL A 156 -21.17 5.16 -16.87
N SER A 157 -21.65 6.36 -16.55
CA SER A 157 -21.20 7.61 -17.17
C SER A 157 -20.00 8.25 -16.48
N THR A 158 -19.68 7.85 -15.25
CA THR A 158 -18.61 8.44 -14.44
C THR A 158 -17.56 7.39 -14.08
N ALA A 159 -16.30 7.64 -14.43
CA ALA A 159 -15.16 6.86 -13.94
C ALA A 159 -14.78 7.34 -12.53
N ARG A 160 -14.89 6.43 -11.57
CA ARG A 160 -14.59 6.72 -10.15
C ARG A 160 -13.43 5.92 -9.58
N GLN A 161 -13.10 4.81 -10.22
CA GLN A 161 -12.10 3.83 -9.77
C GLN A 161 -11.64 3.00 -10.99
N PRO A 162 -10.56 2.22 -10.88
CA PRO A 162 -10.10 1.37 -11.96
C PRO A 162 -11.18 0.40 -12.47
N LEU A 163 -11.05 -0.02 -13.73
CA LEU A 163 -12.10 -0.77 -14.43
C LEU A 163 -12.53 -2.04 -13.69
N ASP A 164 -11.57 -2.80 -13.20
CA ASP A 164 -11.76 -4.03 -12.44
C ASP A 164 -12.61 -3.78 -11.18
N GLU A 165 -12.27 -2.76 -10.40
CA GLU A 165 -13.07 -2.38 -9.24
C GLU A 165 -14.46 -1.89 -9.66
N GLU A 166 -14.57 -1.11 -10.75
CA GLU A 166 -15.86 -0.60 -11.25
C GLU A 166 -16.79 -1.73 -11.68
N ILE A 167 -16.31 -2.72 -12.44
CA ILE A 167 -17.11 -3.90 -12.83
C ILE A 167 -17.66 -4.61 -11.58
N LEU A 168 -16.81 -4.83 -10.58
CA LEU A 168 -17.23 -5.46 -9.32
C LEU A 168 -18.23 -4.59 -8.55
N ALA A 169 -18.06 -3.27 -8.55
CA ALA A 169 -19.02 -2.36 -7.92
C ALA A 169 -20.41 -2.37 -8.58
N GLN A 170 -20.47 -2.62 -9.89
CA GLN A 170 -21.73 -2.74 -10.61
C GLN A 170 -22.53 -4.00 -10.25
N THR A 171 -21.96 -4.97 -9.52
CA THR A 171 -22.70 -6.13 -9.00
C THR A 171 -23.82 -5.73 -8.04
N VAL A 172 -23.60 -4.68 -7.24
CA VAL A 172 -24.61 -4.09 -6.34
C VAL A 172 -25.80 -3.54 -7.12
N TRP A 173 -25.58 -3.14 -8.37
CA TRP A 173 -26.59 -2.60 -9.28
C TRP A 173 -27.11 -3.64 -10.28
N GLY A 174 -26.89 -4.93 -9.99
CA GLY A 174 -27.44 -6.05 -10.73
C GLY A 174 -26.62 -6.49 -11.93
N LEU A 175 -25.33 -6.14 -12.04
CA LEU A 175 -24.41 -6.83 -12.95
C LEU A 175 -24.11 -8.24 -12.41
N GLU A 176 -24.39 -9.26 -13.20
CA GLU A 176 -24.07 -10.65 -12.83
C GLU A 176 -22.61 -10.94 -13.20
N VAL A 177 -21.77 -11.13 -12.19
CA VAL A 177 -20.36 -11.46 -12.36
C VAL A 177 -20.12 -12.88 -11.87
N SER A 178 -19.39 -13.66 -12.65
CA SER A 178 -18.93 -15.00 -12.28
C SER A 178 -17.42 -15.11 -12.44
N CYS A 179 -16.82 -16.07 -11.76
CA CYS A 179 -15.39 -16.37 -11.87
C CYS A 179 -15.16 -17.88 -11.88
N ASP A 180 -14.08 -18.35 -12.52
CA ASP A 180 -13.60 -19.73 -12.43
C ASP A 180 -12.13 -19.78 -11.99
N ASP A 181 -11.78 -20.81 -11.21
CA ASP A 181 -10.41 -21.11 -10.79
C ASP A 181 -9.67 -21.77 -11.95
N SER A 182 -9.06 -20.94 -12.80
CA SER A 182 -8.21 -21.40 -13.88
C SER A 182 -6.78 -21.53 -13.40
N ARG A 183 -6.48 -22.54 -12.56
CA ARG A 183 -5.10 -22.84 -12.07
C ARG A 183 -4.03 -22.98 -13.16
N ASN A 184 -4.45 -23.08 -14.42
CA ASN A 184 -3.57 -23.21 -15.58
C ASN A 184 -3.17 -21.87 -16.21
N ILE A 185 -3.75 -20.75 -15.77
CA ILE A 185 -3.42 -19.41 -16.29
C ILE A 185 -2.69 -18.64 -15.20
N ARG A 186 -1.57 -18.02 -15.55
CA ARG A 186 -0.77 -17.22 -14.61
C ARG A 186 -1.01 -15.73 -14.89
N PHE A 187 -1.62 -15.00 -13.95
CA PHE A 187 -1.80 -13.53 -14.04
C PHE A 187 -0.56 -12.76 -13.70
N SER A 188 0.36 -13.37 -12.97
CA SER A 188 1.60 -12.75 -12.51
C SER A 188 2.51 -12.18 -13.63
N GLU A 189 2.21 -12.45 -14.90
CA GLU A 189 2.91 -11.88 -16.07
C GLU A 189 2.25 -10.63 -16.67
N ASN A 190 1.06 -10.17 -16.22
CA ASN A 190 0.51 -8.87 -16.66
C ASN A 190 1.22 -7.70 -15.93
N ILE A 191 2.47 -7.51 -16.33
CA ILE A 191 3.45 -6.57 -15.79
C ILE A 191 2.91 -5.14 -15.87
N GLN A 192 2.30 -4.70 -16.97
CA GLN A 192 2.11 -3.25 -17.14
C GLN A 192 1.04 -2.65 -16.22
N LEU A 193 -0.17 -3.22 -16.13
CA LEU A 193 -1.22 -2.67 -15.27
C LEU A 193 -0.82 -2.72 -13.78
N GLY A 194 -0.27 -3.85 -13.35
CA GLY A 194 0.27 -4.00 -12.01
C GLY A 194 1.37 -2.97 -11.73
N HIS A 195 2.32 -2.79 -12.66
CA HIS A 195 3.39 -1.80 -12.51
C HIS A 195 2.87 -0.36 -12.46
N GLN A 196 1.92 0.03 -13.31
CA GLN A 196 1.36 1.39 -13.27
C GLN A 196 0.67 1.67 -11.93
N ARG A 197 -0.13 0.73 -11.43
CA ARG A 197 -0.81 0.88 -10.13
C ARG A 197 0.20 0.90 -8.97
N LEU A 198 1.23 0.05 -9.01
CA LEU A 198 2.32 0.05 -8.03
C LEU A 198 3.10 1.36 -8.06
N GLU A 199 3.34 1.96 -9.23
CA GLU A 199 3.98 3.27 -9.34
C GLU A 199 3.10 4.37 -8.74
N GLN A 200 1.78 4.33 -8.90
CA GLN A 200 0.90 5.29 -8.22
C GLN A 200 0.96 5.15 -6.70
N ILE A 201 0.93 3.91 -6.18
CA ILE A 201 1.08 3.64 -4.76
C ILE A 201 2.44 4.13 -4.27
N ARG A 202 3.50 3.89 -5.05
CA ARG A 202 4.85 4.36 -4.77
C ARG A 202 4.87 5.87 -4.66
N LEU A 203 4.37 6.59 -5.65
CA LEU A 203 4.27 8.06 -5.63
C LEU A 203 3.46 8.53 -4.43
N ALA A 204 2.28 7.95 -4.18
CA ALA A 204 1.44 8.31 -3.05
C ALA A 204 2.17 8.17 -1.70
N ILE A 205 2.94 7.10 -1.50
CA ILE A 205 3.75 6.88 -0.30
C ILE A 205 4.87 7.92 -0.21
N PHE A 206 5.68 8.08 -1.25
CA PHE A 206 6.90 8.92 -1.19
C PHE A 206 6.63 10.43 -1.31
N GLU A 207 5.49 10.82 -1.87
CA GLU A 207 5.05 12.22 -1.90
C GLU A 207 4.18 12.57 -0.68
N SER A 208 3.71 11.57 0.08
CA SER A 208 3.06 11.83 1.36
C SER A 208 4.05 12.31 2.41
N SER A 209 3.60 13.23 3.25
CA SER A 209 4.30 13.61 4.47
C SER A 209 3.30 13.69 5.61
N ALA A 210 3.55 12.89 6.64
CA ALA A 210 2.97 13.03 7.96
C ALA A 210 3.34 14.37 8.62
N TRP A 211 4.44 14.97 8.17
CA TRP A 211 5.04 16.16 8.77
C TRP A 211 4.76 17.40 7.94
N SER A 212 4.16 18.41 8.56
CA SER A 212 4.29 19.78 8.07
C SER A 212 5.70 20.30 8.36
N GLU A 213 6.20 21.24 7.55
CA GLU A 213 7.50 21.86 7.79
C GLU A 213 7.62 22.47 9.21
N PRO A 214 6.63 23.22 9.73
CA PRO A 214 6.69 23.71 11.11
C PRO A 214 6.78 22.60 12.16
N ASN A 215 6.05 21.50 11.98
CA ASN A 215 6.07 20.39 12.93
C ASN A 215 7.40 19.65 12.89
N LEU A 216 7.99 19.46 11.70
CA LEU A 216 9.31 18.86 11.58
C LEU A 216 10.41 19.72 12.23
N LEU A 217 10.34 21.05 12.09
CA LEU A 217 11.26 21.97 12.76
C LEU A 217 11.11 21.92 14.29
N LEU A 218 9.86 21.87 14.78
CA LEU A 218 9.59 21.74 16.21
C LEU A 218 10.08 20.39 16.76
N LEU A 219 9.89 19.29 16.02
CA LEU A 219 10.43 17.99 16.41
C LEU A 219 11.96 18.02 16.52
N ARG A 220 12.65 18.57 15.52
CA ARG A 220 14.12 18.73 15.54
C ARG A 220 14.58 19.50 16.79
N LYS A 221 13.91 20.60 17.10
CA LYS A 221 14.15 21.39 18.32
C LYS A 221 13.93 20.55 19.58
N ASN A 222 12.83 19.80 19.67
CA ASN A 222 12.50 18.97 20.84
C ASN A 222 13.53 17.86 21.05
N LEU A 223 13.92 17.14 20.00
CA LEU A 223 14.95 16.10 20.06
C LEU A 223 16.30 16.67 20.46
N ARG A 224 16.65 17.85 19.95
CA ARG A 224 17.90 18.52 20.32
C ARG A 224 17.94 18.88 21.80
N ILE A 225 16.87 19.49 22.32
CA ILE A 225 16.73 19.83 23.74
C ILE A 225 16.85 18.58 24.60
N LEU A 226 16.09 17.53 24.25
CA LEU A 226 16.10 16.25 24.96
C LEU A 226 17.52 15.65 25.00
N SER A 227 18.20 15.60 23.85
CA SER A 227 19.55 15.07 23.75
C SER A 227 20.58 15.88 24.57
N ASP A 228 20.55 17.22 24.46
CA ASP A 228 21.45 18.10 25.21
C ASP A 228 21.28 17.95 26.74
N LEU A 229 20.06 17.63 27.20
CA LEU A 229 19.78 17.33 28.61
C LEU A 229 20.33 15.96 29.04
N CYS A 230 20.21 14.94 28.18
CA CYS A 230 20.64 13.57 28.49
C CYS A 230 22.15 13.36 28.43
N LEU A 231 22.84 14.10 27.56
CA LEU A 231 24.28 13.96 27.31
C LEU A 231 25.13 14.06 28.59
N PRO A 232 25.04 15.11 29.43
CA PRO A 232 25.82 15.20 30.67
C PRO A 232 25.43 14.18 31.74
N LEU A 233 24.24 13.58 31.61
CA LEU A 233 23.69 12.60 32.57
C LEU A 233 24.05 11.15 32.19
N GLY A 234 24.63 10.94 31.01
CA GLY A 234 24.93 9.60 30.50
C GLY A 234 23.67 8.75 30.29
N CYS A 235 22.57 9.38 29.86
CA CYS A 235 21.28 8.73 29.63
C CYS A 235 20.68 9.05 28.24
N ILE A 236 21.53 9.22 27.22
CA ILE A 236 21.09 9.50 25.84
C ILE A 236 20.21 8.34 25.36
N PRO A 237 18.95 8.61 24.98
CA PRO A 237 18.05 7.57 24.50
C PRO A 237 18.48 7.00 23.15
N MET A 238 17.99 5.80 22.87
CA MET A 238 18.29 5.04 21.67
C MET A 238 17.12 5.08 20.70
N LEU A 239 17.36 5.19 19.39
CA LEU A 239 16.31 5.07 18.37
C LEU A 239 15.67 3.68 18.47
N PHE A 240 14.34 3.63 18.45
CA PHE A 240 13.61 2.37 18.56
C PHE A 240 12.41 2.29 17.59
N PHE A 241 11.81 1.10 17.49
CA PHE A 241 10.61 0.83 16.68
C PHE A 241 10.61 1.50 15.28
N GLY A 242 9.58 2.28 14.94
CA GLY A 242 9.40 2.91 13.63
C GLY A 242 10.53 3.90 13.32
N THR A 243 11.01 4.61 14.34
CA THR A 243 12.13 5.56 14.23
C THR A 243 13.44 4.85 13.88
N LEU A 244 13.77 3.73 14.53
CA LEU A 244 14.94 2.92 14.17
C LEU A 244 14.83 2.39 12.75
N LEU A 245 13.64 1.94 12.35
CA LEU A 245 13.38 1.44 11.00
C LEU A 245 13.61 2.54 9.95
N GLY A 246 13.09 3.74 10.19
CA GLY A 246 13.33 4.91 9.33
C GLY A 246 14.83 5.21 9.20
N TYR A 247 15.54 5.27 10.33
CA TYR A 247 16.98 5.52 10.31
C TYR A 247 17.77 4.45 9.54
N VAL A 248 17.43 3.17 9.69
CA VAL A 248 18.10 2.08 8.95
C VAL A 248 17.80 2.15 7.45
N ARG A 249 16.56 2.43 7.05
CA ARG A 249 16.14 2.45 5.64
C ARG A 249 16.55 3.71 4.89
N HIS A 250 16.55 4.87 5.56
CA HIS A 250 16.62 6.19 4.92
C HIS A 250 17.66 7.13 5.55
N ARG A 251 18.21 6.79 6.72
CA ARG A 251 18.99 7.72 7.57
C ARG A 251 18.19 8.95 8.01
N ASP A 252 16.87 8.84 8.02
CA ASP A 252 15.91 9.89 8.38
C ASP A 252 14.60 9.24 8.86
N LEU A 253 13.59 10.05 9.19
CA LEU A 253 12.23 9.56 9.40
C LEU A 253 11.67 8.91 8.13
N MET A 254 10.74 7.97 8.30
CA MET A 254 9.84 7.60 7.22
C MET A 254 8.84 8.75 7.04
N ALA A 255 8.70 9.26 5.81
CA ALA A 255 7.86 10.43 5.55
C ALA A 255 6.38 10.21 5.93
N TRP A 256 5.92 8.97 5.94
CA TRP A 256 4.54 8.55 6.27
C TRP A 256 4.36 8.11 7.74
N ASP A 257 5.38 8.23 8.58
CA ASP A 257 5.34 7.89 10.01
C ASP A 257 5.31 9.18 10.82
N ASP A 258 4.36 9.35 11.75
CA ASP A 258 4.04 10.65 12.37
C ASP A 258 4.43 10.79 13.85
N ASP A 259 5.23 9.87 14.37
CA ASP A 259 5.76 9.90 15.73
C ASP A 259 7.28 9.59 15.78
N VAL A 260 7.84 9.67 16.98
CA VAL A 260 9.24 9.29 17.24
C VAL A 260 9.30 8.41 18.47
N ASP A 261 9.89 7.23 18.31
CA ASP A 261 10.09 6.22 19.36
C ASP A 261 11.55 6.16 19.80
N LEU A 262 11.77 6.37 21.09
CA LEU A 262 13.06 6.21 21.75
C LEU A 262 12.99 5.16 22.84
N ALA A 263 14.10 4.48 23.10
CA ALA A 263 14.28 3.54 24.20
C ALA A 263 15.23 4.09 25.26
N LEU A 264 14.88 3.90 26.53
CA LEU A 264 15.71 4.28 27.68
C LEU A 264 15.71 3.17 28.73
N GLU A 265 16.85 2.93 29.38
CA GLU A 265 16.91 1.96 30.47
C GLU A 265 16.12 2.46 31.69
N GLU A 266 15.31 1.59 32.30
CA GLU A 266 14.39 1.98 33.39
C GLU A 266 15.12 2.67 34.55
N CYS A 267 16.34 2.22 34.89
CA CYS A 267 17.15 2.81 35.95
C CYS A 267 17.57 4.27 35.69
N LYS A 268 17.43 4.77 34.44
CA LYS A 268 17.75 6.14 34.04
C LYS A 268 16.52 7.05 33.95
N VAL A 269 15.32 6.49 33.98
CA VAL A 269 14.05 7.22 33.77
C VAL A 269 13.89 8.35 34.78
N ASP A 270 14.05 8.09 36.08
CA ASP A 270 13.89 9.14 37.09
C ASP A 270 14.89 10.29 36.92
N THR A 271 16.14 9.96 36.56
CA THR A 271 17.18 10.98 36.31
C THR A 271 16.79 11.84 35.10
N PHE A 272 16.30 11.20 34.05
CA PHE A 272 15.84 11.86 32.84
C PHE A 272 14.63 12.76 33.05
N LEU A 273 13.57 12.25 33.70
CA LEU A 273 12.35 13.02 33.95
C LEU A 273 12.62 14.22 34.86
N ASN A 274 13.44 14.04 35.90
CA ASN A 274 13.85 15.16 36.77
C ASN A 274 14.59 16.25 35.98
N ALA A 275 15.43 15.89 35.02
CA ALA A 275 16.10 16.85 34.16
C ALA A 275 15.13 17.61 33.24
N LEU A 276 14.12 16.93 32.68
CA LEU A 276 13.06 17.58 31.91
C LEU A 276 12.28 18.60 32.75
N VAL A 277 11.90 18.24 33.97
CA VAL A 277 11.18 19.14 34.91
C VAL A 277 12.02 20.36 35.26
N GLN A 278 13.31 20.17 35.52
CA GLN A 278 14.22 21.27 35.88
C GLN A 278 14.46 22.24 34.71
N ASP A 279 14.51 21.72 33.48
CA ASP A 279 14.71 22.52 32.28
C ASP A 279 13.45 23.30 31.88
N GLY A 280 12.29 22.66 31.95
CA GLY A 280 10.98 23.29 31.73
C GLY A 280 10.65 23.67 30.28
N ARG A 281 11.54 23.45 29.29
CA ARG A 281 11.23 23.70 27.87
C ARG A 281 10.39 22.60 27.23
N LEU A 282 10.46 21.40 27.80
CA LEU A 282 9.67 20.24 27.40
C LEU A 282 8.79 19.79 28.57
N SER A 283 7.58 19.34 28.25
CA SER A 283 6.66 18.68 29.17
C SER A 283 6.66 17.19 28.91
N TYR A 284 6.26 16.40 29.90
CA TYR A 284 6.05 14.98 29.71
C TYR A 284 4.77 14.53 30.40
N GLY A 285 4.25 13.41 29.93
CA GLY A 285 3.09 12.73 30.50
C GLY A 285 3.39 11.25 30.65
N VAL A 286 2.71 10.61 31.60
CA VAL A 286 2.88 9.19 31.92
C VAL A 286 1.68 8.44 31.38
N TYR A 287 1.93 7.49 30.49
CA TYR A 287 0.89 6.75 29.79
C TYR A 287 1.02 5.26 30.09
N THR A 288 -0.10 4.56 30.04
CA THR A 288 -0.15 3.13 30.31
C THR A 288 -0.61 2.38 29.08
N TYR A 289 0.22 1.45 28.60
CA TYR A 289 -0.16 0.58 27.50
C TYR A 289 -1.22 -0.43 27.99
N PRO A 290 -2.40 -0.54 27.33
CA PRO A 290 -3.53 -1.31 27.84
C PRO A 290 -3.23 -2.80 28.06
N ARG A 291 -2.34 -3.38 27.26
CA ARG A 291 -1.90 -4.78 27.43
C ARG A 291 -0.72 -4.82 28.38
N GLY A 292 -1.00 -5.05 29.66
CA GLY A 292 0.02 -5.36 30.67
C GLY A 292 0.35 -4.25 31.67
N GLN A 293 -0.39 -3.13 31.64
CA GLN A 293 -0.25 -2.03 32.61
C GLN A 293 1.16 -1.43 32.65
N PHE A 294 1.81 -1.36 31.49
CA PHE A 294 3.17 -0.87 31.43
C PHE A 294 3.23 0.61 31.11
N THR A 295 4.21 1.28 31.68
CA THR A 295 4.38 2.73 31.57
C THR A 295 5.29 3.10 30.41
N TYR A 296 4.89 4.08 29.63
CA TYR A 296 5.73 4.80 28.67
C TYR A 296 5.48 6.30 28.82
N PHE A 297 6.35 7.11 28.23
CA PHE A 297 6.32 8.56 28.39
C PHE A 297 6.17 9.25 27.05
N LYS A 298 5.24 10.20 26.96
CA LYS A 298 5.20 11.16 25.85
C LYS A 298 5.91 12.43 26.29
N ILE A 299 6.73 13.00 25.41
CA ILE A 299 7.44 14.26 25.63
C ILE A 299 7.09 15.22 24.52
N TRP A 300 6.68 16.44 24.87
CA TRP A 300 6.24 17.45 23.92
C TRP A 300 6.62 18.86 24.37
N SER A 301 6.50 19.82 23.47
CA SER A 301 6.62 21.24 23.78
C SER A 301 5.25 21.90 23.83
N VAL A 302 5.12 22.96 24.64
CA VAL A 302 3.92 23.82 24.66
C VAL A 302 3.66 24.52 23.33
N ASP A 303 4.69 24.68 22.50
CA ASP A 303 4.62 25.26 21.15
C ASP A 303 3.95 24.29 20.14
N GLY A 304 3.63 23.05 20.53
CA GLY A 304 3.02 22.05 19.66
C GLY A 304 1.52 22.28 19.41
N ASP A 305 1.04 21.68 18.32
CA ASP A 305 -0.37 21.61 17.96
C ASP A 305 -1.16 20.84 19.03
N GLU A 306 -2.35 21.33 19.37
CA GLU A 306 -3.26 20.61 20.25
C GLU A 306 -3.82 19.37 19.57
N ILE A 307 -3.87 18.27 20.32
CA ILE A 307 -4.49 17.02 19.90
C ILE A 307 -5.81 16.87 20.65
N PRO A 308 -6.97 16.79 19.96
CA PRO A 308 -8.27 16.75 20.62
C PRO A 308 -8.38 15.59 21.62
N GLY A 309 -8.68 15.92 22.88
CA GLY A 309 -8.87 14.93 23.95
C GLY A 309 -7.58 14.42 24.60
N CYS A 310 -6.42 15.01 24.27
CA CYS A 310 -5.13 14.65 24.82
C CYS A 310 -4.49 15.80 25.60
N GLU A 311 -3.71 15.47 26.63
CA GLU A 311 -2.88 16.44 27.35
C GLU A 311 -1.61 16.80 26.56
N HIS A 312 -1.05 15.82 25.85
CA HIS A 312 0.11 16.00 25.00
C HIS A 312 -0.20 16.76 23.71
N ARG A 313 0.84 17.36 23.13
CA ARG A 313 0.77 18.15 21.89
C ARG A 313 1.58 17.49 20.79
N PHE A 314 1.21 17.75 19.54
CA PHE A 314 1.94 17.28 18.37
C PHE A 314 2.98 18.32 17.92
N PRO A 315 4.21 17.91 17.56
CA PRO A 315 4.72 16.56 17.65
C PRO A 315 5.20 16.21 19.06
N PHE A 316 5.17 14.92 19.36
CA PHE A 316 5.70 14.35 20.60
C PHE A 316 6.73 13.27 20.30
N ILE A 317 7.45 12.87 21.34
CA ILE A 317 8.43 11.79 21.34
C ILE A 317 7.96 10.77 22.38
N ASP A 318 7.75 9.53 21.96
CA ASP A 318 7.51 8.40 22.84
C ASP A 318 8.84 7.87 23.38
N VAL A 319 8.92 7.69 24.69
CA VAL A 319 10.06 7.08 25.38
C VAL A 319 9.60 5.80 26.06
N TRP A 320 10.12 4.70 25.56
CA TRP A 320 9.86 3.35 26.03
C TRP A 320 10.96 2.91 26.98
N SER A 321 10.59 2.60 28.23
CA SER A 321 11.54 2.05 29.18
C SER A 321 11.76 0.56 28.98
N TYR A 322 12.96 0.08 29.27
CA TYR A 322 13.27 -1.35 29.32
C TYR A 322 14.10 -1.71 30.56
N ARG A 323 13.92 -2.94 31.04
CA ARG A 323 14.74 -3.56 32.07
C ARG A 323 15.70 -4.57 31.47
N VAL A 324 16.80 -4.82 32.16
CA VAL A 324 17.71 -5.92 31.83
C VAL A 324 17.42 -7.11 32.75
N GLU A 325 16.95 -8.20 32.18
CA GLU A 325 16.61 -9.45 32.87
C GLU A 325 17.23 -10.63 32.11
N ASN A 326 18.07 -11.44 32.76
CA ASN A 326 18.68 -12.64 32.15
C ASN A 326 19.32 -12.44 30.76
N GLU A 327 20.10 -11.36 30.58
CA GLU A 327 20.69 -10.96 29.29
C GLU A 327 19.69 -10.49 28.21
N LEU A 328 18.43 -10.27 28.57
CA LEU A 328 17.41 -9.70 27.70
C LEU A 328 17.06 -8.27 28.15
N ALA A 329 16.87 -7.38 27.19
CA ALA A 329 16.16 -6.14 27.38
C ALA A 329 14.66 -6.43 27.24
N VAL A 330 13.96 -6.40 28.37
CA VAL A 330 12.51 -6.61 28.44
C VAL A 330 11.86 -5.24 28.45
N PHE A 331 11.16 -4.91 27.37
CA PHE A 331 10.47 -3.64 27.26
C PHE A 331 9.21 -3.62 28.10
N CYS A 332 8.87 -2.43 28.57
CA CYS A 332 7.60 -2.12 29.21
C CYS A 332 6.43 -2.14 28.20
N ASP A 333 6.40 -3.09 27.27
CA ASP A 333 5.20 -3.48 26.53
C ASP A 333 4.84 -4.96 26.81
N GLY A 334 5.70 -5.67 27.55
CA GLY A 334 5.56 -7.08 27.93
C GLY A 334 5.56 -8.06 26.75
N LEU A 335 5.88 -7.58 25.56
CA LEU A 335 5.82 -8.34 24.31
C LEU A 335 7.14 -8.29 23.55
N SER A 336 7.93 -7.24 23.77
CA SER A 336 9.18 -7.02 23.08
C SER A 336 10.36 -7.33 23.99
N GLU A 337 11.06 -8.41 23.67
CA GLU A 337 12.28 -8.85 24.33
C GLU A 337 13.41 -8.89 23.29
N PHE A 338 14.54 -8.29 23.62
CA PHE A 338 15.70 -8.26 22.73
C PHE A 338 16.95 -8.69 23.46
N SER A 339 17.87 -9.35 22.75
CA SER A 339 19.18 -9.67 23.29
C SER A 339 19.93 -8.40 23.68
N ILE A 340 20.42 -8.33 24.92
CA ILE A 340 21.21 -7.18 25.38
C ILE A 340 22.51 -7.05 24.57
N LYS A 341 23.01 -8.15 24.00
CA LYS A 341 24.20 -8.19 23.14
C LYS A 341 23.97 -7.57 21.77
N ASP A 342 22.71 -7.53 21.32
CA ASP A 342 22.29 -6.85 20.10
C ASP A 342 21.98 -5.37 20.34
N MET A 343 21.61 -5.00 21.57
CA MET A 343 21.40 -3.60 21.94
C MET A 343 22.69 -2.87 22.31
N HIS A 344 23.59 -3.51 23.07
CA HIS A 344 24.76 -2.88 23.67
C HIS A 344 26.11 -3.50 23.24
N PRO A 345 27.20 -2.71 23.18
CA PRO A 345 27.24 -1.26 23.37
C PRO A 345 26.56 -0.53 22.20
N THR A 346 25.89 0.57 22.52
CA THR A 346 25.24 1.41 21.53
C THR A 346 26.25 2.21 20.71
N THR A 347 25.83 2.72 19.55
CA THR A 347 26.61 3.61 18.69
C THR A 347 25.94 4.98 18.61
N GLU A 348 26.71 6.06 18.73
CA GLU A 348 26.19 7.42 18.57
C GLU A 348 25.91 7.74 17.09
N VAL A 349 24.80 8.42 16.83
CA VAL A 349 24.39 8.90 15.51
C VAL A 349 23.84 10.31 15.61
N GLU A 350 23.93 11.07 14.52
CA GLU A 350 23.16 12.29 14.36
C GLU A 350 21.83 11.96 13.69
N PHE A 351 20.72 12.16 14.39
CA PHE A 351 19.38 11.96 13.87
C PHE A 351 18.57 13.24 14.05
N LEU A 352 18.05 13.79 12.93
CA LEU A 352 17.31 15.05 12.95
C LEU A 352 18.06 16.20 13.68
N SER A 353 19.39 16.24 13.54
CA SER A 353 20.31 17.21 14.19
C SER A 353 20.46 17.06 15.72
N ALA A 354 20.00 15.94 16.29
CA ALA A 354 20.22 15.57 17.68
C ALA A 354 21.17 14.37 17.77
N PRO A 355 22.19 14.41 18.66
CA PRO A 355 22.99 13.22 18.95
C PRO A 355 22.14 12.21 19.73
N LEU A 356 21.95 11.02 19.19
CA LEU A 356 21.19 9.92 19.78
C LEU A 356 21.95 8.62 19.64
N MET A 357 21.46 7.56 20.27
CA MET A 357 22.08 6.25 20.19
C MET A 357 21.32 5.32 19.23
N ILE A 358 22.01 4.35 18.63
CA ILE A 358 21.39 3.19 17.97
C ILE A 358 21.88 1.89 18.63
N PRO A 359 21.10 0.80 18.52
CA PRO A 359 21.55 -0.52 18.96
C PRO A 359 22.85 -0.94 18.27
N LYS A 360 23.63 -1.82 18.91
CA LYS A 360 24.81 -2.45 18.29
C LYS A 360 24.47 -3.19 16.99
N ASN A 361 23.36 -3.91 16.98
CA ASN A 361 22.86 -4.70 15.86
C ASN A 361 21.43 -4.25 15.50
N PRO A 362 21.28 -3.07 14.86
CA PRO A 362 19.96 -2.50 14.61
C PRO A 362 19.12 -3.38 13.69
N MET A 363 19.73 -4.08 12.73
CA MET A 363 19.00 -5.01 11.88
C MET A 363 18.45 -6.22 12.65
N GLY A 364 19.20 -6.79 13.60
CA GLY A 364 18.71 -7.91 14.41
C GLY A 364 17.49 -7.54 15.24
N ILE A 365 17.48 -6.31 15.79
CA ILE A 365 16.31 -5.75 16.47
C ILE A 365 15.11 -5.66 15.51
N LEU A 366 15.31 -5.11 14.31
CA LEU A 366 14.25 -4.98 13.30
C LEU A 366 13.76 -6.35 12.76
N ASP A 367 14.66 -7.31 12.57
CA ASP A 367 14.34 -8.68 12.12
C ASP A 367 13.47 -9.42 13.17
N THR A 368 13.62 -9.08 14.45
CA THR A 368 12.79 -9.62 15.54
C THR A 368 11.40 -8.98 15.56
N ARG A 369 11.32 -7.68 15.26
CA ARG A 369 10.07 -6.89 15.40
C ARG A 369 9.19 -6.90 14.16
N TYR A 370 9.77 -6.94 12.96
CA TYR A 370 9.06 -6.65 11.72
C TYR A 370 9.34 -7.69 10.63
N ALA A 371 8.52 -8.73 10.50
CA ALA A 371 8.79 -9.86 9.59
C ALA A 371 9.17 -9.48 8.13
N ASN A 372 8.60 -8.40 7.58
CA ASN A 372 8.78 -8.01 6.18
C ASN A 372 9.50 -6.66 5.98
N TRP A 373 10.17 -6.11 7.00
CA TRP A 373 10.75 -4.77 6.89
C TRP A 373 11.82 -4.62 5.79
N ARG A 374 12.44 -5.71 5.34
CA ARG A 374 13.40 -5.66 4.22
C ARG A 374 12.75 -5.67 2.84
N ARG A 375 11.46 -6.01 2.77
CA ARG A 375 10.76 -6.35 1.53
C ARG A 375 9.50 -5.52 1.29
N GLN A 376 9.02 -4.80 2.30
CA GLN A 376 7.73 -4.12 2.22
C GLN A 376 7.68 -2.85 3.07
N ILE A 377 7.20 -1.76 2.47
CA ILE A 377 6.68 -0.60 3.20
C ILE A 377 5.22 -0.88 3.56
N GLN A 378 4.84 -0.52 4.78
CA GLN A 378 3.47 -0.53 5.25
C GLN A 378 3.16 0.84 5.87
N VAL A 379 2.17 1.52 5.30
CA VAL A 379 1.59 2.75 5.84
C VAL A 379 0.34 2.35 6.62
N PHE A 380 0.28 2.71 7.89
CA PHE A 380 -0.90 2.46 8.73
C PHE A 380 -1.90 3.60 8.58
N HIS A 381 -3.17 3.36 8.94
CA HIS A 381 -4.22 4.37 8.81
C HIS A 381 -4.22 5.39 9.97
N TRP A 382 -3.56 5.07 11.07
CA TRP A 382 -3.58 5.87 12.30
C TRP A 382 -2.67 7.09 12.16
N SER A 383 -3.18 8.26 12.51
CA SER A 383 -2.38 9.47 12.68
C SER A 383 -2.46 9.92 14.12
N HIS A 384 -1.29 10.03 14.75
CA HIS A 384 -1.13 10.52 16.10
C HIS A 384 -1.49 12.00 16.25
N ARG A 385 -1.39 12.81 15.18
CA ARG A 385 -1.79 14.23 15.21
C ARG A 385 -3.26 14.43 15.59
N ILE A 386 -4.11 13.48 15.24
CA ILE A 386 -5.55 13.52 15.53
C ILE A 386 -6.03 12.34 16.39
N GLU A 387 -5.10 11.48 16.84
CA GLU A 387 -5.35 10.22 17.56
C GLU A 387 -6.53 9.44 16.95
N GLY A 388 -6.43 9.21 15.63
CA GLY A 388 -7.51 8.63 14.84
C GLY A 388 -7.08 8.24 13.42
N SER A 389 -8.04 7.88 12.58
CA SER A 389 -7.73 7.53 11.18
C SER A 389 -7.44 8.79 10.36
N GLY A 390 -6.17 9.00 10.01
CA GLY A 390 -5.70 10.17 9.25
C GLY A 390 -4.97 9.83 7.95
N PHE A 391 -4.47 8.61 7.81
CA PHE A 391 -3.75 8.16 6.62
C PHE A 391 -4.54 7.08 5.87
N PHE A 392 -4.19 6.92 4.60
CA PHE A 392 -4.66 5.81 3.80
C PHE A 392 -3.71 4.62 3.96
N PRO A 393 -4.22 3.43 4.31
CA PRO A 393 -3.36 2.27 4.44
C PRO A 393 -2.83 1.85 3.07
N LEU A 394 -1.51 1.90 2.91
CA LEU A 394 -0.80 1.60 1.67
C LEU A 394 0.29 0.56 1.93
N SER A 395 0.62 -0.21 0.91
CA SER A 395 1.69 -1.20 0.98
C SER A 395 2.45 -1.23 -0.34
N LEU A 396 3.77 -1.29 -0.27
CA LEU A 396 4.65 -1.34 -1.44
C LEU A 396 5.79 -2.31 -1.20
N ASN A 397 6.04 -3.21 -2.15
CA ASN A 397 7.23 -4.05 -2.10
C ASN A 397 8.48 -3.22 -2.40
N ILE A 398 9.52 -3.41 -1.60
CA ILE A 398 10.80 -2.73 -1.70
C ILE A 398 11.94 -3.74 -1.65
N SER A 399 13.15 -3.28 -1.93
CA SER A 399 14.37 -4.03 -1.64
C SER A 399 15.26 -3.20 -0.71
N THR A 400 16.00 -3.88 0.16
CA THR A 400 17.05 -3.27 0.98
C THR A 400 18.39 -3.93 0.70
N ASN A 401 19.48 -3.19 0.78
CA ASN A 401 20.82 -3.78 0.76
C ASN A 401 21.15 -4.52 2.07
N GLU A 402 22.36 -5.07 2.15
CA GLU A 402 22.87 -5.79 3.34
C GLU A 402 22.81 -4.99 4.65
N ASN A 403 22.91 -3.66 4.56
CA ASN A 403 22.85 -2.74 5.71
C ASN A 403 21.43 -2.28 6.03
N GLY A 404 20.41 -2.79 5.33
CA GLY A 404 19.01 -2.40 5.52
C GLY A 404 18.60 -1.11 4.82
N LEU A 405 19.52 -0.43 4.11
CA LEU A 405 19.20 0.78 3.35
C LEU A 405 18.32 0.38 2.16
N MET A 406 17.23 1.10 1.94
CA MET A 406 16.35 0.88 0.80
C MET A 406 17.07 1.24 -0.51
N VAL A 407 16.94 0.39 -1.54
CA VAL A 407 17.63 0.53 -2.84
C VAL A 407 16.68 0.52 -4.03
#